data_AF-A0A8S3S0Z4-F1
#
_entry.id   AF-A0A8S3S0Z4-F1
#
_cell.length_a   1.000
_cell.length_b   1.000
_cell.length_c   1.000
_cell.angle_alpha   90.00
_cell.angle_beta   90.00
_cell.angle_gamma   90.00
#
_symmetry.space_group_name_H-M   'P 1'
#
loop_
_entity.id
_entity.type
_entity.pdbx_description
1 polymer ?
#
loop_
_entity_poly.entity_id
_entity_poly.type
_entity_poly.pdbx_seq_one_letter_code
_entity_poly.pdbx_strand_id
1 'polypeptide(L)'
;MWEQQYLISQQSRHPPRFVGNEKPCTSSRCISEQLNCPCNINKTSTRPGTRSNNTTSLNKASLLDYLRDNLTSYFDGEKNKRQKPAVCPAENSHKWDFNCVSHCPDMPHLSATSDRAQVCIKCKNKPTIKLENVKQVTPIQSFPENSECISEFVMQNCNDGNPVPSLVHYIWFSKKEMNFYHFLSFLSASKFLKPCLIMVHGDYLPFGFYWDYLLNLVPNIIHMKRNPPEAVFGIPLGNIEHKADVGRIQALQRFGGIYMDTDEIILRSLDNLRKYPFTLSHAVDHNLSNGLILSEKNAAFLSKWFSEYKTYSKVQWAYHSTIVPNLLSEKYPDLIHVENKTFVRPNYTQLRLLFEMNFDWSKNYAIHLYIRFYKFIHDFNDIRYLNTTIGSVARHVLYGSKELCANAIN
;
A
#
# COMPACT_ATOMS: atom_id res chain seq x y z
N MET A 1 -0.85 -25.56 19.21
CA MET A 1 -0.76 -26.78 18.36
C MET A 1 -1.97 -26.98 17.45
N TRP A 2 -3.22 -26.77 17.92
CA TRP A 2 -4.43 -26.88 17.07
C TRP A 2 -4.53 -25.82 15.95
N GLU A 3 -4.05 -24.59 16.17
CA GLU A 3 -4.09 -23.52 15.15
C GLU A 3 -3.14 -23.75 13.96
N GLN A 4 -1.98 -24.39 14.19
CA GLN A 4 -1.06 -24.80 13.11
C GLN A 4 -1.66 -25.93 12.28
N GLN A 5 -2.35 -26.89 12.91
CA GLN A 5 -3.01 -27.98 12.20
C GLN A 5 -4.20 -27.50 11.35
N TYR A 6 -4.94 -26.48 11.77
CA TYR A 6 -6.03 -25.92 10.96
C TYR A 6 -5.54 -25.26 9.65
N LEU A 7 -4.43 -24.51 9.71
CA LEU A 7 -3.82 -23.93 8.51
C LEU A 7 -3.19 -25.00 7.60
N ILE A 8 -2.64 -26.07 8.17
CA ILE A 8 -2.11 -27.22 7.41
C ILE A 8 -3.26 -28.07 6.80
N SER A 9 -4.38 -28.26 7.51
CA SER A 9 -5.47 -29.12 7.03
C SER A 9 -6.20 -28.55 5.81
N GLN A 10 -6.20 -27.22 5.64
CA GLN A 10 -6.80 -26.55 4.48
C GLN A 10 -5.90 -26.53 3.23
N GLN A 11 -4.62 -26.94 3.33
CA GLN A 11 -3.67 -26.98 2.21
C GLN A 11 -3.70 -28.30 1.41
N SER A 12 -4.54 -29.26 1.79
CA SER A 12 -4.63 -30.59 1.15
C SER A 12 -5.42 -30.61 -0.17
N ARG A 13 -5.87 -29.47 -0.69
CA ARG A 13 -6.51 -29.39 -2.03
C ARG A 13 -5.55 -28.78 -3.05
N HIS A 14 -4.83 -29.67 -3.74
CA HIS A 14 -3.96 -29.32 -4.86
C HIS A 14 -4.73 -28.63 -6.01
N PRO A 15 -4.21 -27.56 -6.63
CA PRO A 15 -4.62 -27.16 -7.96
C PRO A 15 -4.01 -28.12 -9.02
N PRO A 16 -4.66 -28.30 -10.19
CA PRO A 16 -4.17 -29.22 -11.22
C PRO A 16 -2.85 -28.75 -11.82
N ARG A 17 -1.93 -29.71 -12.02
CA ARG A 17 -0.62 -29.52 -12.66
C ARG A 17 -0.80 -29.14 -14.14
N PHE A 18 -0.29 -27.98 -14.53
CA PHE A 18 0.04 -27.70 -15.93
C PHE A 18 1.52 -28.04 -16.17
N VAL A 19 1.76 -28.99 -17.08
CA VAL A 19 3.08 -29.41 -17.56
C VAL A 19 3.39 -28.58 -18.80
N GLY A 20 4.44 -27.77 -18.73
CA GLY A 20 5.02 -27.07 -19.88
C GLY A 20 6.53 -27.15 -19.80
N ASN A 21 7.13 -27.93 -20.70
CA ASN A 21 8.57 -28.09 -20.87
C ASN A 21 9.18 -26.80 -21.44
N GLU A 22 10.26 -26.29 -20.85
CA GLU A 22 11.27 -25.52 -21.58
C GLU A 22 12.64 -25.59 -20.88
N LYS A 23 13.69 -25.88 -21.68
CA LYS A 23 15.07 -26.12 -21.26
C LYS A 23 15.82 -24.81 -20.98
N PRO A 24 16.90 -24.83 -20.17
CA PRO A 24 17.60 -23.62 -19.72
C PRO A 24 18.60 -23.10 -20.76
N CYS A 25 18.61 -21.78 -21.00
CA CYS A 25 19.69 -21.09 -21.70
C CYS A 25 20.70 -20.53 -20.70
N THR A 26 21.91 -21.07 -20.73
CA THR A 26 23.12 -20.53 -20.12
C THR A 26 23.72 -19.47 -21.03
N SER A 27 24.01 -18.27 -20.51
CA SER A 27 25.28 -17.59 -20.76
C SER A 27 25.42 -16.34 -19.90
N SER A 28 26.63 -16.20 -19.39
CA SER A 28 27.17 -15.10 -18.61
C SER A 28 27.59 -13.93 -19.51
N ARG A 29 27.21 -12.70 -19.15
CA ARG A 29 28.04 -11.50 -19.34
C ARG A 29 27.46 -10.30 -18.59
N CYS A 30 28.29 -9.74 -17.71
CA CYS A 30 28.08 -8.46 -17.07
C CYS A 30 28.04 -7.34 -18.12
N ILE A 31 27.07 -6.43 -18.04
CA ILE A 31 27.23 -5.06 -18.54
C ILE A 31 26.66 -4.10 -17.48
N SER A 32 27.54 -3.25 -16.97
CA SER A 32 27.23 -2.04 -16.22
C SER A 32 26.50 -1.04 -17.13
N GLU A 33 25.22 -0.79 -16.88
CA GLU A 33 24.52 0.34 -17.48
C GLU A 33 24.15 1.33 -16.38
N GLN A 34 24.73 2.53 -16.51
CA GLN A 34 24.34 3.71 -15.74
C GLN A 34 22.85 3.97 -15.99
N LEU A 35 22.04 3.84 -14.94
CA LEU A 35 20.63 4.18 -14.93
C LEU A 35 20.46 5.68 -15.21
N ASN A 36 20.13 6.01 -16.47
CA ASN A 36 19.63 7.32 -16.81
C ASN A 36 18.30 7.55 -16.08
N CYS A 37 18.28 8.56 -15.19
CA CYS A 37 17.09 9.04 -14.51
C CYS A 37 16.03 9.54 -15.52
N PRO A 38 14.76 9.11 -15.44
CA PRO A 38 13.72 9.49 -16.39
C PRO A 38 13.34 10.99 -16.36
N CYS A 39 13.85 11.78 -15.40
CA CYS A 39 13.59 13.22 -15.27
C CYS A 39 14.66 14.12 -15.93
N ASN A 40 15.37 13.62 -16.95
CA ASN A 40 16.33 14.39 -17.75
C ASN A 40 16.02 14.24 -19.26
N ILE A 41 15.06 15.02 -19.74
CA ILE A 41 14.96 15.33 -21.17
C ILE A 41 15.55 16.72 -21.36
N ASN A 42 16.79 16.78 -21.84
CA ASN A 42 17.40 18.02 -22.28
C ASN A 42 16.65 18.58 -23.50
N LYS A 43 16.42 19.89 -23.46
CA LYS A 43 15.82 20.71 -24.52
C LYS A 43 16.58 20.54 -25.84
N THR A 44 15.88 20.13 -26.90
CA THR A 44 16.28 20.45 -28.28
C THR A 44 15.04 20.70 -29.14
N SER A 45 14.82 21.96 -29.49
CA SER A 45 14.34 22.46 -30.79
C SER A 45 13.73 23.85 -30.61
N THR A 46 14.44 24.84 -31.14
CA THR A 46 14.05 26.25 -31.24
C THR A 46 12.98 26.45 -32.31
N ARG A 47 11.79 26.95 -31.93
CA ARG A 47 10.95 27.86 -32.74
C ARG A 47 10.20 28.84 -31.82
N PRO A 48 10.08 30.14 -32.18
CA PRO A 48 9.48 31.15 -31.32
C PRO A 48 7.95 31.17 -31.44
N GLY A 49 7.24 31.20 -30.32
CA GLY A 49 5.77 31.33 -30.30
C GLY A 49 5.13 30.93 -28.97
N THR A 50 5.04 31.89 -28.04
CA THR A 50 4.00 32.03 -27.00
C THR A 50 3.41 30.78 -26.33
N ARG A 51 3.91 30.43 -25.14
CA ARG A 51 3.15 30.33 -23.86
C ARG A 51 4.10 29.92 -22.73
N SER A 52 3.95 30.57 -21.58
CA SER A 52 4.78 30.43 -20.38
C SER A 52 4.78 29.00 -19.81
N ASN A 53 5.92 28.33 -19.83
CA ASN A 53 6.17 27.15 -19.01
C ASN A 53 6.40 27.60 -17.56
N ASN A 54 5.34 27.65 -16.75
CA ASN A 54 5.47 27.82 -15.31
C ASN A 54 6.09 26.56 -14.71
N THR A 55 7.42 26.57 -14.59
CA THR A 55 8.18 25.57 -13.84
C THR A 55 8.20 26.05 -12.39
N THR A 56 7.23 25.61 -11.58
CA THR A 56 7.19 25.98 -10.16
C THR A 56 8.23 25.17 -9.39
N SER A 57 9.30 25.81 -8.95
CA SER A 57 10.17 25.25 -7.91
C SER A 57 9.39 25.24 -6.59
N LEU A 58 8.67 24.16 -6.32
CA LEU A 58 7.96 24.00 -5.06
C LEU A 58 8.99 23.82 -3.93
N ASN A 59 8.92 24.67 -2.91
CA ASN A 59 9.63 24.44 -1.66
C ASN A 59 8.99 23.26 -0.87
N LYS A 60 9.69 22.70 0.11
CA LYS A 60 9.25 21.53 0.91
C LYS A 60 7.82 21.64 1.43
N ALA A 61 7.43 22.80 1.95
CA ALA A 61 6.07 23.05 2.46
C ALA A 61 5.04 22.98 1.32
N SER A 62 5.29 23.69 0.22
CA SER A 62 4.39 23.72 -0.94
C SER A 62 4.24 22.38 -1.66
N LEU A 63 5.22 21.47 -1.58
CA LEU A 63 5.05 20.11 -2.10
C LEU A 63 4.17 19.26 -1.19
N LEU A 64 4.42 19.27 0.13
CA LEU A 64 3.59 18.50 1.06
C LEU A 64 2.15 19.03 1.07
N ASP A 65 1.98 20.35 0.98
CA ASP A 65 0.68 20.98 0.83
C ASP A 65 0.04 20.62 -0.52
N TYR A 66 0.79 20.65 -1.63
CA TYR A 66 0.29 20.16 -2.91
C TYR A 66 -0.11 18.67 -2.87
N LEU A 67 0.69 17.79 -2.27
CA LEU A 67 0.37 16.37 -2.16
C LEU A 67 -0.88 16.16 -1.27
N ARG A 68 -1.05 16.97 -0.22
CA ARG A 68 -2.27 16.99 0.61
C ARG A 68 -3.49 17.52 -0.14
N ASP A 69 -3.32 18.54 -0.97
CA ASP A 69 -4.39 19.28 -1.64
C ASP A 69 -4.84 18.60 -2.95
N ASN A 70 -3.91 18.07 -3.75
CA ASN A 70 -4.19 17.53 -5.08
C ASN A 70 -5.03 16.23 -5.04
N LEU A 71 -4.81 15.38 -4.02
CA LEU A 71 -5.67 14.22 -3.76
C LEU A 71 -7.06 14.64 -3.28
N THR A 72 -7.12 15.70 -2.46
CA THR A 72 -8.38 16.27 -1.97
C THR A 72 -9.17 16.82 -3.16
N SER A 73 -8.57 17.57 -4.08
CA SER A 73 -9.25 18.09 -5.28
C SER A 73 -9.69 17.01 -6.27
N TYR A 74 -9.01 15.86 -6.35
CA TYR A 74 -9.42 14.78 -7.26
C TYR A 74 -10.71 14.09 -6.79
N PHE A 75 -10.86 13.88 -5.47
CA PHE A 75 -12.05 13.25 -4.89
C PHE A 75 -13.13 14.25 -4.44
N ASP A 76 -12.76 15.50 -4.15
CA ASP A 76 -13.69 16.59 -3.79
C ASP A 76 -14.04 17.50 -4.98
N GLY A 77 -13.42 17.32 -6.15
CA GLY A 77 -13.61 18.13 -7.36
C GLY A 77 -15.02 18.12 -7.94
N GLU A 78 -15.89 17.24 -7.45
CA GLU A 78 -17.32 17.23 -7.78
C GLU A 78 -18.23 17.77 -6.67
N LYS A 79 -17.70 18.30 -5.56
CA LYS A 79 -18.53 18.99 -4.55
C LYS A 79 -19.08 20.34 -5.06
N ASN A 80 -18.62 20.86 -6.20
CA ASN A 80 -18.97 22.20 -6.71
C ASN A 80 -19.89 22.24 -7.95
N LYS A 81 -20.60 21.15 -8.29
CA LYS A 81 -21.73 21.22 -9.24
C LYS A 81 -22.99 20.69 -8.57
N ARG A 82 -23.77 21.59 -7.94
CA ARG A 82 -25.17 21.39 -7.47
C ARG A 82 -25.55 19.91 -7.24
N GLN A 83 -24.90 19.24 -6.29
CA GLN A 83 -25.32 17.89 -5.90
C GLN A 83 -26.66 18.00 -5.18
N LYS A 84 -27.69 17.31 -5.68
CA LYS A 84 -28.98 17.19 -4.97
C LYS A 84 -28.70 16.58 -3.60
N PRO A 85 -29.20 17.17 -2.49
CA PRO A 85 -28.95 16.62 -1.17
C PRO A 85 -29.77 15.34 -0.94
N ALA A 86 -29.08 14.35 -0.35
CA ALA A 86 -29.50 13.08 0.24
C ALA A 86 -30.22 12.05 -0.67
N VAL A 87 -29.61 10.86 -0.79
CA VAL A 87 -30.33 9.61 -1.11
C VAL A 87 -30.45 8.72 0.15
N CYS A 88 -29.63 8.95 1.19
CA CYS A 88 -29.72 8.27 2.49
C CYS A 88 -30.09 9.22 3.64
N PRO A 89 -31.14 8.93 4.41
CA PRO A 89 -31.46 9.64 5.65
C PRO A 89 -30.30 9.57 6.66
N ALA A 90 -30.01 10.68 7.36
CA ALA A 90 -28.93 10.73 8.36
C ALA A 90 -29.11 9.71 9.50
N GLU A 91 -30.36 9.40 9.84
CA GLU A 91 -30.77 8.35 10.79
C GLU A 91 -30.29 6.94 10.40
N ASN A 92 -30.01 6.69 9.11
CA ASN A 92 -29.49 5.40 8.64
C ASN A 92 -27.95 5.32 8.70
N SER A 93 -27.23 6.36 9.12
CA SER A 93 -25.76 6.35 9.19
C SER A 93 -25.21 5.24 10.10
N HIS A 94 -25.93 4.90 11.16
CA HIS A 94 -25.59 3.82 12.10
C HIS A 94 -25.97 2.41 11.60
N LYS A 95 -26.72 2.29 10.49
CA LYS A 95 -27.07 0.99 9.92
C LYS A 95 -25.93 0.48 9.04
N TRP A 96 -25.59 -0.78 9.25
CA TRP A 96 -24.53 -1.51 8.55
C TRP A 96 -25.11 -2.62 7.69
N ASP A 97 -26.28 -2.39 7.10
CA ASP A 97 -26.92 -3.30 6.14
C ASP A 97 -26.62 -2.94 4.68
N PHE A 98 -25.98 -1.78 4.45
CA PHE A 98 -25.57 -1.23 3.15
C PHE A 98 -26.69 -1.22 2.09
N ASN A 99 -27.95 -1.17 2.52
CA ASN A 99 -29.10 -1.25 1.62
C ASN A 99 -29.51 0.12 1.07
N CYS A 100 -28.88 1.18 1.55
CA CYS A 100 -29.18 2.52 1.06
C CYS A 100 -28.39 2.79 -0.22
N VAL A 101 -28.82 3.83 -0.94
CA VAL A 101 -28.26 4.23 -2.23
C VAL A 101 -27.61 5.59 -2.07
N SER A 102 -26.44 5.80 -2.67
CA SER A 102 -25.69 7.06 -2.65
C SER A 102 -25.25 7.42 -4.07
N HIS A 103 -24.96 8.70 -4.29
CA HIS A 103 -24.37 9.12 -5.55
C HIS A 103 -22.90 8.70 -5.58
N CYS A 104 -22.52 7.94 -6.61
CA CYS A 104 -21.14 7.58 -6.87
C CYS A 104 -20.72 8.25 -8.18
N PRO A 105 -19.71 9.13 -8.16
CA PRO A 105 -19.18 9.72 -9.38
C PRO A 105 -18.55 8.65 -10.27
N ASP A 106 -18.56 8.89 -11.57
CA ASP A 106 -17.87 8.00 -12.51
C ASP A 106 -16.37 8.13 -12.36
N MET A 107 -15.67 6.99 -12.46
CA MET A 107 -14.23 6.98 -12.44
C MET A 107 -13.69 7.64 -13.71
N PRO A 108 -12.78 8.63 -13.61
CA PRO A 108 -12.28 9.33 -14.79
C PRO A 108 -11.66 8.38 -15.82
N HIS A 109 -11.94 8.63 -17.09
CA HIS A 109 -11.31 7.88 -18.18
C HIS A 109 -9.83 8.23 -18.28
N LEU A 110 -8.97 7.21 -18.29
CA LEU A 110 -7.57 7.37 -18.64
C LEU A 110 -7.43 7.47 -20.15
N SER A 111 -6.79 8.53 -20.64
CA SER A 111 -6.28 8.55 -22.01
C SER A 111 -4.83 8.07 -22.00
N ALA A 112 -4.46 7.12 -22.86
CA ALA A 112 -3.07 6.68 -23.00
C ALA A 112 -2.10 7.81 -23.41
N THR A 113 -2.63 8.93 -23.93
CA THR A 113 -1.88 10.12 -24.34
C THR A 113 -1.81 11.22 -23.28
N SER A 114 -2.42 11.03 -22.11
CA SER A 114 -2.43 12.05 -21.05
C SER A 114 -1.06 12.20 -20.38
N ASP A 115 -0.78 13.42 -19.96
CA ASP A 115 0.29 13.69 -19.02
C ASP A 115 -0.20 13.38 -17.60
N ARG A 116 0.71 12.93 -16.73
CA ARG A 116 0.46 12.71 -15.31
C ARG A 116 1.51 13.44 -14.48
N ALA A 117 1.11 13.87 -13.29
CA ALA A 117 2.06 14.43 -12.35
C ALA A 117 2.92 13.30 -11.75
N GLN A 118 4.22 13.53 -11.62
CA GLN A 118 5.14 12.62 -10.95
C GLN A 118 6.13 13.41 -10.10
N VAL A 119 6.37 12.92 -8.89
CA VAL A 119 7.48 13.37 -8.06
C VAL A 119 8.79 12.90 -8.66
N CYS A 120 9.67 13.85 -8.94
CA CYS A 120 11.03 13.66 -9.42
C CYS A 120 12.03 14.08 -8.32
N ILE A 121 12.69 13.10 -7.72
CA ILE A 121 13.78 13.26 -6.75
C ILE A 121 15.11 13.27 -7.50
N LYS A 122 15.91 14.33 -7.33
CA LYS A 122 17.26 14.46 -7.91
C LYS A 122 18.33 14.35 -6.83
N CYS A 123 19.24 13.40 -7.01
CA CYS A 123 20.30 13.03 -6.07
C CYS A 123 21.65 13.72 -6.37
N LYS A 124 21.69 15.05 -6.46
CA LYS A 124 22.96 15.80 -6.67
C LYS A 124 23.29 16.68 -5.47
N ASN A 125 24.37 16.36 -4.75
CA ASN A 125 24.85 17.00 -3.52
C ASN A 125 23.85 16.96 -2.34
N LYS A 126 22.68 17.57 -2.51
CA LYS A 126 21.53 17.45 -1.60
C LYS A 126 20.31 16.98 -2.39
N PRO A 127 19.50 16.06 -1.85
CA PRO A 127 18.32 15.59 -2.53
C PRO A 127 17.32 16.74 -2.72
N THR A 128 16.93 16.99 -3.97
CA THR A 128 15.90 17.97 -4.32
C THR A 128 14.70 17.27 -4.91
N ILE A 129 13.52 17.88 -4.76
CA ILE A 129 12.26 17.33 -5.25
C ILE A 129 11.57 18.33 -6.16
N LYS A 130 11.00 17.82 -7.24
CA LYS A 130 10.16 18.57 -8.16
C LYS A 130 8.94 17.74 -8.49
N LEU A 131 7.81 18.41 -8.68
CA LEU A 131 6.67 17.80 -9.34
C LEU A 131 6.77 18.12 -10.83
N GLU A 132 6.81 17.09 -11.66
CA GLU A 132 6.92 17.22 -13.10
C GLU A 132 5.70 16.58 -13.78
N ASN A 133 5.18 17.21 -14.83
CA ASN A 133 4.20 16.59 -15.71
C ASN A 133 4.95 15.72 -16.72
N VAL A 134 4.75 14.41 -16.63
CA VAL A 134 5.40 13.40 -17.46
C VAL A 134 4.36 12.68 -18.31
N LYS A 135 4.79 12.06 -19.41
CA LYS A 135 3.88 11.22 -20.20
C LYS A 135 3.43 10.03 -19.36
N GLN A 136 2.22 9.54 -19.59
CA GLN A 136 1.70 8.35 -18.91
C GLN A 136 2.69 7.17 -18.89
N VAL A 137 3.32 6.92 -20.04
CA VAL A 137 4.28 5.84 -20.27
C VAL A 137 5.63 6.02 -19.58
N THR A 138 5.93 7.20 -19.04
CA THR A 138 7.19 7.46 -18.34
C THR A 138 7.23 6.60 -17.07
N PRO A 139 8.27 5.78 -16.85
CA PRO A 139 8.37 4.96 -15.65
C PRO A 139 8.60 5.82 -14.41
N ILE A 140 8.12 5.34 -13.25
CA ILE A 140 8.47 5.93 -11.96
C ILE A 140 9.96 5.76 -11.68
N GLN A 141 10.52 6.63 -10.85
CA GLN A 141 11.93 6.56 -10.50
C GLN A 141 12.23 5.31 -9.66
N SER A 142 13.34 4.65 -10.02
CA SER A 142 13.85 3.48 -9.33
C SER A 142 15.20 3.78 -8.70
N PHE A 143 15.33 3.40 -7.44
CA PHE A 143 16.54 3.60 -6.64
C PHE A 143 17.01 2.26 -6.07
N PRO A 144 18.32 2.04 -5.92
CA PRO A 144 18.84 0.90 -5.17
C PRO A 144 18.30 0.89 -3.74
N GLU A 145 18.07 -0.29 -3.17
CA GLU A 145 17.60 -0.45 -1.78
C GLU A 145 18.42 0.33 -0.75
N ASN A 146 19.74 0.36 -0.94
CA ASN A 146 20.70 1.03 -0.07
C ASN A 146 20.99 2.49 -0.48
N SER A 147 20.07 3.14 -1.21
CA SER A 147 20.27 4.52 -1.66
C SER A 147 20.34 5.50 -0.47
N GLU A 148 21.55 5.99 -0.20
CA GLU A 148 21.78 7.05 0.79
C GLU A 148 21.06 8.35 0.41
N CYS A 149 20.96 8.66 -0.89
CA CYS A 149 20.19 9.82 -1.36
C CYS A 149 18.73 9.78 -0.89
N ILE A 150 18.06 8.64 -1.01
CA ILE A 150 16.67 8.51 -0.57
C ILE A 150 16.57 8.59 0.96
N SER A 151 17.57 8.06 1.65
CA SER A 151 17.64 8.13 3.11
C SER A 151 17.80 9.58 3.59
N GLU A 152 18.69 10.34 2.97
CA GLU A 152 18.83 11.79 3.19
C GLU A 152 17.56 12.55 2.82
N PHE A 153 16.92 12.22 1.69
CA PHE A 153 15.67 12.85 1.25
C PHE A 153 14.59 12.68 2.31
N VAL A 154 14.38 11.45 2.78
CA VAL A 154 13.39 11.12 3.81
C VAL A 154 13.67 11.90 5.10
N MET A 155 14.91 11.90 5.58
CA MET A 155 15.28 12.62 6.80
C MET A 155 15.01 14.13 6.68
N GLN A 156 15.30 14.71 5.52
CA GLN A 156 15.13 16.15 5.30
C GLN A 156 13.69 16.56 5.02
N ASN A 157 12.88 15.70 4.40
CA ASN A 157 11.60 16.12 3.80
C ASN A 157 10.35 15.43 4.38
N CYS A 158 10.47 14.22 4.94
CA CYS A 158 9.31 13.42 5.33
C CYS A 158 9.09 13.32 6.84
N ASN A 159 9.93 13.96 7.65
CA ASN A 159 9.74 14.03 9.10
C ASN A 159 8.83 15.24 9.45
N ASP A 160 7.77 14.96 10.22
CA ASP A 160 6.77 15.93 10.68
C ASP A 160 6.70 16.04 12.22
N GLY A 161 7.69 15.50 12.94
CA GLY A 161 7.81 15.57 14.40
C GLY A 161 7.23 14.37 15.14
N ASN A 162 6.49 13.48 14.46
CA ASN A 162 6.08 12.20 15.03
C ASN A 162 7.21 11.16 14.99
N PRO A 163 7.30 10.24 15.98
CA PRO A 163 8.23 9.12 15.93
C PRO A 163 8.14 8.28 14.64
N VAL A 164 6.91 7.96 14.21
CA VAL A 164 6.67 7.23 12.96
C VAL A 164 6.58 8.23 11.80
N PRO A 165 7.50 8.24 10.83
CA PRO A 165 7.43 9.15 9.69
C PRO A 165 6.26 8.82 8.76
N SER A 166 5.77 9.81 8.00
CA SER A 166 4.67 9.63 7.07
C SER A 166 5.16 9.01 5.75
N LEU A 167 5.58 7.75 5.82
CA LEU A 167 6.06 6.96 4.69
C LEU A 167 5.24 5.68 4.63
N VAL A 168 4.84 5.26 3.43
CA VAL A 168 4.16 3.99 3.23
C VAL A 168 5.07 3.02 2.50
N HIS A 169 5.14 1.79 2.97
CA HIS A 169 5.99 0.73 2.45
C HIS A 169 5.13 -0.44 1.96
N TYR A 170 5.28 -0.80 0.70
CA TYR A 170 4.74 -2.03 0.13
C TYR A 170 5.87 -2.97 -0.30
N ILE A 171 5.70 -4.27 -0.09
CA ILE A 171 6.59 -5.29 -0.62
C ILE A 171 5.96 -5.90 -1.87
N TRP A 172 6.67 -5.84 -2.99
CA TRP A 172 6.23 -6.34 -4.29
C TRP A 172 7.27 -7.24 -4.93
N PHE A 173 7.35 -8.47 -4.44
CA PHE A 173 8.21 -9.47 -5.03
C PHE A 173 7.50 -10.25 -6.14
N SER A 174 8.26 -10.61 -7.17
CA SER A 174 7.84 -11.24 -8.43
C SER A 174 7.14 -10.30 -9.42
N LYS A 175 7.25 -10.64 -10.71
CA LYS A 175 6.54 -9.96 -11.79
C LYS A 175 5.07 -10.38 -11.77
N LYS A 176 4.20 -9.49 -11.30
CA LYS A 176 2.75 -9.73 -11.22
C LYS A 176 1.95 -8.48 -11.59
N GLU A 177 0.79 -8.71 -12.18
CA GLU A 177 -0.15 -7.64 -12.54
C GLU A 177 -0.83 -7.08 -11.28
N MET A 178 -1.07 -5.77 -11.25
CA MET A 178 -1.89 -5.14 -10.22
C MET A 178 -3.37 -5.40 -10.53
N ASN A 179 -4.07 -6.08 -9.62
CA ASN A 179 -5.52 -6.24 -9.70
C ASN A 179 -6.23 -5.11 -8.93
N PHE A 180 -7.55 -5.10 -8.97
CA PHE A 180 -8.39 -4.10 -8.30
C PHE A 180 -8.12 -3.98 -6.80
N TYR A 181 -7.94 -5.09 -6.08
CA TYR A 181 -7.72 -5.05 -4.63
C TYR A 181 -6.36 -4.46 -4.26
N HIS A 182 -5.32 -4.79 -5.03
CA HIS A 182 -4.00 -4.17 -4.89
C HIS A 182 -4.10 -2.65 -5.12
N PHE A 183 -4.80 -2.23 -6.18
CA PHE A 183 -5.05 -0.82 -6.44
C PHE A 183 -5.80 -0.13 -5.30
N LEU A 184 -6.84 -0.77 -4.78
CA LEU A 184 -7.64 -0.25 -3.69
C LEU A 184 -6.80 -0.03 -2.43
N SER A 185 -5.89 -0.97 -2.12
CA SER A 185 -4.95 -0.83 -1.01
C SER A 185 -4.09 0.42 -1.15
N PHE A 186 -3.38 0.56 -2.28
CA PHE A 186 -2.52 1.71 -2.54
C PHE A 186 -3.28 3.03 -2.55
N LEU A 187 -4.48 3.04 -3.15
CA LEU A 187 -5.32 4.22 -3.20
C LEU A 187 -5.78 4.61 -1.79
N SER A 188 -6.19 3.65 -0.97
CA SER A 188 -6.61 3.90 0.42
C SER A 188 -5.48 4.51 1.25
N ALA A 189 -4.25 4.00 1.11
CA ALA A 189 -3.08 4.54 1.79
C ALA A 189 -2.83 6.00 1.36
N SER A 190 -2.86 6.27 0.05
CA SER A 190 -2.72 7.62 -0.49
C SER A 190 -3.80 8.58 0.05
N LYS A 191 -5.07 8.15 0.02
CA LYS A 191 -6.23 8.97 0.39
C LYS A 191 -6.29 9.29 1.88
N PHE A 192 -6.08 8.30 2.74
CA PHE A 192 -6.32 8.43 4.19
C PHE A 192 -5.05 8.71 5.00
N LEU A 193 -3.88 8.27 4.53
CA LEU A 193 -2.60 8.55 5.22
C LEU A 193 -1.88 9.76 4.64
N LYS A 194 -2.16 10.12 3.38
CA LYS A 194 -1.51 11.25 2.67
C LYS A 194 0.02 11.26 2.86
N PRO A 195 0.71 10.14 2.55
CA PRO A 195 2.11 9.98 2.90
C PRO A 195 3.01 10.91 2.10
N CYS A 196 4.20 11.21 2.64
CA CYS A 196 5.26 11.91 1.93
C CYS A 196 5.67 11.14 0.67
N LEU A 197 5.89 9.83 0.81
CA LEU A 197 6.19 8.90 -0.28
C LEU A 197 5.49 7.55 -0.05
N ILE A 198 5.09 6.92 -1.14
CA ILE A 198 4.80 5.49 -1.19
C ILE A 198 6.00 4.79 -1.82
N MET A 199 6.63 3.90 -1.06
CA MET A 199 7.83 3.18 -1.45
C MET A 199 7.47 1.73 -1.77
N VAL A 200 7.62 1.34 -3.03
CA VAL A 200 7.43 -0.05 -3.48
C VAL A 200 8.78 -0.75 -3.47
N HIS A 201 8.96 -1.69 -2.54
CA HIS A 201 10.19 -2.47 -2.37
C HIS A 201 10.05 -3.79 -3.12
N GLY A 202 10.81 -3.98 -4.19
CA GLY A 202 10.61 -5.14 -5.07
C GLY A 202 11.64 -5.32 -6.18
N ASP A 203 11.69 -6.52 -6.75
CA ASP A 203 12.53 -6.88 -7.89
C ASP A 203 11.90 -6.39 -9.21
N TYR A 204 10.57 -6.38 -9.24
CA TYR A 204 9.75 -5.83 -10.31
C TYR A 204 8.81 -4.74 -9.78
N LEU A 205 8.32 -3.92 -10.70
CA LEU A 205 7.16 -3.09 -10.47
C LEU A 205 5.87 -3.83 -10.85
N PRO A 206 4.73 -3.47 -10.24
CA PRO A 206 3.43 -3.85 -10.76
C PRO A 206 3.28 -3.37 -12.21
N PHE A 207 2.39 -4.02 -12.95
CA PHE A 207 1.98 -3.59 -14.28
C PHE A 207 0.46 -3.81 -14.44
N GLY A 208 -0.08 -3.39 -15.58
CA GLY A 208 -1.49 -3.58 -15.93
C GLY A 208 -2.34 -2.34 -15.71
N PHE A 209 -3.61 -2.43 -16.11
CA PHE A 209 -4.56 -1.31 -16.15
C PHE A 209 -4.63 -0.55 -14.81
N TYR A 210 -4.77 -1.28 -13.71
CA TYR A 210 -4.91 -0.68 -12.39
C TYR A 210 -3.62 -0.01 -11.89
N TRP A 211 -2.45 -0.49 -12.30
CA TRP A 211 -1.19 0.17 -11.99
C TRP A 211 -1.07 1.50 -12.74
N ASP A 212 -1.37 1.50 -14.04
CA ASP A 212 -1.36 2.72 -14.85
C ASP A 212 -2.39 3.74 -14.34
N TYR A 213 -3.56 3.26 -13.90
CA TYR A 213 -4.58 4.08 -13.24
C TYR A 213 -4.06 4.69 -11.95
N LEU A 214 -3.45 3.88 -11.06
CA LEU A 214 -2.88 4.36 -9.80
C LEU A 214 -1.86 5.47 -10.03
N LEU A 215 -0.95 5.31 -10.99
CA LEU A 215 0.10 6.28 -11.28
C LEU A 215 -0.44 7.65 -11.76
N ASN A 216 -1.64 7.70 -12.33
CA ASN A 216 -2.32 8.97 -12.64
C ASN A 216 -2.80 9.70 -11.40
N LEU A 217 -3.23 8.94 -10.38
CA LEU A 217 -3.81 9.49 -9.16
C LEU A 217 -2.75 9.86 -8.12
N VAL A 218 -1.68 9.07 -8.05
CA VAL A 218 -0.72 9.10 -6.94
C VAL A 218 0.67 9.44 -7.48
N PRO A 219 1.08 10.72 -7.43
CA PRO A 219 2.30 11.18 -8.08
C PRO A 219 3.57 10.83 -7.30
N ASN A 220 3.47 10.46 -6.03
CA ASN A 220 4.59 10.30 -5.09
C ASN A 220 4.94 8.82 -4.80
N ILE A 221 4.79 7.96 -5.81
CA ILE A 221 5.23 6.56 -5.76
C ILE A 221 6.65 6.43 -6.31
N ILE A 222 7.54 5.78 -5.56
CA ILE A 222 8.90 5.44 -6.00
C ILE A 222 9.17 3.94 -5.87
N HIS A 223 10.10 3.46 -6.68
CA HIS A 223 10.57 2.07 -6.64
C HIS A 223 11.88 1.98 -5.84
N MET A 224 11.89 1.15 -4.82
CA MET A 224 13.08 0.71 -4.11
C MET A 224 13.47 -0.67 -4.64
N LYS A 225 14.38 -0.70 -5.62
CA LYS A 225 14.78 -1.92 -6.31
C LYS A 225 15.57 -2.82 -5.37
N ARG A 226 15.03 -4.01 -5.13
CA ARG A 226 15.66 -5.05 -4.31
C ARG A 226 15.21 -6.43 -4.75
N ASN A 227 16.07 -7.44 -4.57
CA ASN A 227 15.63 -8.82 -4.74
C ASN A 227 14.94 -9.32 -3.46
N PRO A 228 14.07 -10.34 -3.57
CA PRO A 228 13.57 -11.06 -2.41
C PRO A 228 14.76 -11.61 -1.60
N PRO A 229 14.78 -11.48 -0.27
CA PRO A 229 15.87 -12.04 0.53
C PRO A 229 15.87 -13.57 0.41
N GLU A 230 17.03 -14.16 0.14
CA GLU A 230 17.18 -15.62 0.05
C GLU A 230 17.41 -16.28 1.42
N ALA A 231 17.92 -15.53 2.39
CA ALA A 231 18.18 -16.00 3.73
C ALA A 231 18.03 -14.89 4.78
N VAL A 232 17.84 -15.28 6.04
CA VAL A 232 17.84 -14.41 7.21
C VAL A 232 18.72 -15.02 8.29
N PHE A 233 19.71 -14.28 8.80
CA PHE A 233 20.73 -14.81 9.72
C PHE A 233 21.39 -16.12 9.25
N GLY A 234 21.64 -16.26 7.95
CA GLY A 234 22.21 -17.46 7.35
C GLY A 234 21.24 -18.62 7.15
N ILE A 235 19.97 -18.49 7.57
CA ILE A 235 18.94 -19.51 7.40
C ILE A 235 18.16 -19.25 6.10
N PRO A 236 18.10 -20.21 5.16
CA PRO A 236 17.36 -20.05 3.91
C PRO A 236 15.87 -19.79 4.14
N LEU A 237 15.34 -18.75 3.49
CA LEU A 237 13.92 -18.44 3.50
C LEU A 237 13.17 -19.34 2.51
N GLY A 238 11.96 -19.74 2.90
CA GLY A 238 11.15 -20.66 2.10
C GLY A 238 10.24 -19.89 1.14
N ASN A 239 9.02 -19.65 1.60
CA ASN A 239 7.94 -19.08 0.79
C ASN A 239 8.15 -17.57 0.57
N ILE A 240 7.54 -17.05 -0.50
CA ILE A 240 7.65 -15.63 -0.87
C ILE A 240 7.08 -14.71 0.23
N GLU A 241 6.10 -15.19 0.99
CA GLU A 241 5.53 -14.49 2.15
C GLU A 241 6.56 -14.32 3.26
N HIS A 242 7.34 -15.35 3.59
CA HIS A 242 8.40 -15.23 4.59
C HIS A 242 9.53 -14.30 4.11
N LYS A 243 9.80 -14.30 2.79
CA LYS A 243 10.70 -13.32 2.19
C LYS A 243 10.15 -11.89 2.36
N ALA A 244 8.85 -11.70 2.19
CA ALA A 244 8.18 -10.43 2.42
C ALA A 244 8.15 -10.02 3.90
N ASP A 245 8.05 -10.96 4.84
CA ASP A 245 8.16 -10.70 6.28
C ASP A 245 9.54 -10.13 6.65
N VAL A 246 10.61 -10.66 6.06
CA VAL A 246 11.96 -10.10 6.26
C VAL A 246 12.10 -8.75 5.55
N GLY A 247 11.58 -8.65 4.33
CA GLY A 247 11.66 -7.42 3.54
C GLY A 247 10.98 -6.22 4.21
N ARG A 248 9.78 -6.41 4.78
CA ARG A 248 9.04 -5.35 5.49
C ARG A 248 9.78 -4.86 6.74
N ILE A 249 10.37 -5.79 7.52
CA ILE A 249 11.15 -5.44 8.71
C ILE A 249 12.38 -4.61 8.31
N GLN A 250 13.10 -5.03 7.27
CA GLN A 250 14.28 -4.30 6.79
C GLN A 250 13.93 -2.89 6.27
N ALA A 251 12.80 -2.75 5.56
CA ALA A 251 12.32 -1.45 5.10
C ALA A 251 12.02 -0.52 6.29
N LEU A 252 11.30 -1.02 7.30
CA LEU A 252 10.96 -0.26 8.52
C LEU A 252 12.21 0.05 9.38
N GLN A 253 13.18 -0.85 9.48
CA GLN A 253 14.46 -0.55 10.15
C GLN A 253 15.17 0.61 9.45
N ARG A 254 15.21 0.61 8.12
CA ARG A 254 15.94 1.63 7.36
C ARG A 254 15.27 3.00 7.38
N PHE A 255 13.95 3.03 7.21
CA PHE A 255 13.22 4.28 6.96
C PHE A 255 12.23 4.67 8.07
N GLY A 256 11.90 3.74 8.99
CA GLY A 256 10.66 3.85 9.77
C GLY A 256 9.45 3.74 8.86
N GLY A 257 8.31 4.28 9.30
CA GLY A 257 7.12 4.47 8.49
C GLY A 257 6.02 3.46 8.78
N ILE A 258 5.15 3.29 7.80
CA ILE A 258 3.93 2.48 7.85
C ILE A 258 4.06 1.40 6.78
N TYR A 259 4.21 0.15 7.19
CA TYR A 259 4.15 -0.99 6.27
C TYR A 259 2.71 -1.45 6.07
N MET A 260 2.38 -1.85 4.84
CA MET A 260 1.10 -2.45 4.48
C MET A 260 1.27 -3.67 3.58
N ASP A 261 0.53 -4.74 3.89
CA ASP A 261 0.27 -5.83 2.94
C ASP A 261 -0.52 -5.29 1.74
N THR A 262 -0.33 -5.90 0.57
CA THR A 262 -0.89 -5.38 -0.69
C THR A 262 -2.41 -5.50 -0.79
N ASP A 263 -3.05 -6.21 0.14
CA ASP A 263 -4.50 -6.37 0.27
C ASP A 263 -5.01 -5.86 1.64
N GLU A 264 -4.25 -5.01 2.31
CA GLU A 264 -4.66 -4.25 3.49
C GLU A 264 -5.25 -2.89 3.07
N ILE A 265 -6.46 -2.54 3.54
CA ILE A 265 -7.16 -1.32 3.15
C ILE A 265 -7.26 -0.36 4.34
N ILE A 266 -6.74 0.86 4.20
CA ILE A 266 -6.93 1.92 5.21
C ILE A 266 -8.33 2.52 5.08
N LEU A 267 -8.99 2.74 6.22
CA LEU A 267 -10.34 3.30 6.28
C LEU A 267 -10.38 4.72 6.84
N ARG A 268 -9.34 5.14 7.58
CA ARG A 268 -9.20 6.48 8.16
C ARG A 268 -7.74 6.80 8.51
N SER A 269 -7.45 8.05 8.88
CA SER A 269 -6.10 8.46 9.30
C SER A 269 -5.58 7.61 10.47
N LEU A 270 -4.27 7.35 10.46
CA LEU A 270 -3.50 6.70 11.52
C LEU A 270 -2.66 7.69 12.35
N ASP A 271 -2.81 9.00 12.16
CA ASP A 271 -1.91 10.00 12.74
C ASP A 271 -1.86 9.94 14.27
N ASN A 272 -2.96 9.60 14.92
CA ASN A 272 -3.02 9.42 16.37
C ASN A 272 -2.22 8.21 16.88
N LEU A 273 -1.86 7.27 16.00
CA LEU A 273 -1.01 6.11 16.32
C LEU A 273 0.47 6.36 16.00
N ARG A 274 0.78 7.34 15.12
CA ARG A 274 2.17 7.68 14.74
C ARG A 274 3.01 8.28 15.88
N LYS A 275 2.35 8.70 16.97
CA LYS A 275 2.99 9.15 18.21
C LYS A 275 3.68 8.04 18.99
N TYR A 276 3.32 6.77 18.74
CA TYR A 276 3.96 5.63 19.38
C TYR A 276 5.17 5.16 18.57
N PRO A 277 6.31 4.83 19.21
CA PRO A 277 7.49 4.32 18.52
C PRO A 277 7.24 3.06 17.68
N PHE A 278 6.32 2.20 18.10
CA PHE A 278 5.97 0.99 17.37
C PHE A 278 4.51 0.62 17.64
N THR A 279 3.75 0.24 16.61
CA THR A 279 2.35 -0.19 16.75
C THR A 279 2.03 -1.40 15.90
N LEU A 280 1.34 -2.37 16.50
CA LEU A 280 0.66 -3.48 15.82
C LEU A 280 -0.78 -3.59 16.35
N SER A 281 -1.58 -4.46 15.73
CA SER A 281 -2.91 -4.80 16.22
C SER A 281 -3.04 -6.30 16.40
N HIS A 282 -3.82 -6.73 17.39
CA HIS A 282 -4.28 -8.11 17.45
C HIS A 282 -5.01 -8.53 16.16
N ALA A 283 -4.67 -9.70 15.62
CA ALA A 283 -5.47 -10.40 14.62
C ALA A 283 -6.55 -11.26 15.30
N VAL A 284 -6.13 -11.95 16.36
CA VAL A 284 -6.92 -12.71 17.34
C VAL A 284 -6.28 -12.55 18.73
N ASP A 285 -6.88 -13.11 19.78
CA ASP A 285 -6.49 -12.83 21.18
C ASP A 285 -5.04 -13.19 21.54
N HIS A 286 -4.39 -14.09 20.81
CA HIS A 286 -3.00 -14.51 21.06
C HIS A 286 -2.08 -14.34 19.85
N ASN A 287 -2.43 -13.39 18.98
CA ASN A 287 -1.73 -13.20 17.74
C ASN A 287 -1.78 -11.74 17.27
N LEU A 288 -0.63 -11.16 16.92
CA LEU A 288 -0.56 -9.83 16.31
C LEU A 288 -0.49 -9.95 14.78
N SER A 289 -1.23 -9.09 14.08
CA SER A 289 -1.13 -8.99 12.62
C SER A 289 0.13 -8.22 12.23
N ASN A 290 0.86 -8.71 11.24
CA ASN A 290 1.96 -7.98 10.61
C ASN A 290 1.58 -7.35 9.26
N GLY A 291 0.30 -7.37 8.89
CA GLY A 291 -0.21 -6.79 7.64
C GLY A 291 -0.27 -5.26 7.64
N LEU A 292 -0.33 -4.63 8.82
CA LEU A 292 -0.18 -3.19 9.02
C LEU A 292 0.73 -2.94 10.23
N ILE A 293 1.85 -2.26 10.00
CA ILE A 293 2.86 -2.00 11.04
C ILE A 293 3.24 -0.53 10.99
N LEU A 294 3.21 0.15 12.15
CA LEU A 294 3.79 1.48 12.28
C LEU A 294 5.08 1.36 13.09
N SER A 295 6.16 1.95 12.60
CA SER A 295 7.46 1.90 13.27
C SER A 295 8.19 3.22 13.11
N GLU A 296 8.77 3.74 14.19
CA GLU A 296 9.90 4.65 14.07
C GLU A 296 11.07 3.92 13.41
N LYS A 297 12.00 4.70 12.86
CA LYS A 297 13.24 4.15 12.32
C LYS A 297 14.03 3.47 13.44
N ASN A 298 14.45 2.22 13.21
CA ASN A 298 15.20 1.41 14.18
C ASN A 298 14.49 1.20 15.54
N ALA A 299 13.16 1.13 15.56
CA ALA A 299 12.39 0.89 16.79
C ALA A 299 12.96 -0.28 17.62
N ALA A 300 13.03 -0.11 18.94
CA ALA A 300 13.59 -1.11 19.85
C ALA A 300 12.82 -2.44 19.79
N PHE A 301 11.48 -2.39 19.72
CA PHE A 301 10.65 -3.57 19.55
C PHE A 301 10.94 -4.32 18.24
N LEU A 302 11.01 -3.59 17.12
CA LEU A 302 11.31 -4.15 15.81
C LEU A 302 12.67 -4.87 15.79
N SER A 303 13.68 -4.28 16.43
CA SER A 303 15.01 -4.89 16.56
C SER A 303 14.97 -6.20 17.35
N LYS A 304 14.21 -6.25 18.46
CA LYS A 304 14.01 -7.48 19.24
C LYS A 304 13.29 -8.53 18.41
N TRP A 305 12.19 -8.15 17.77
CA TRP A 305 11.41 -9.05 16.92
C TRP A 305 12.25 -9.61 15.77
N PHE A 306 13.01 -8.77 15.07
CA PHE A 306 13.89 -9.24 14.01
C PHE A 306 14.94 -10.23 14.52
N SER A 307 15.48 -10.03 15.73
CA SER A 307 16.49 -10.93 16.30
C SER A 307 15.98 -12.37 16.53
N GLU A 308 14.67 -12.56 16.70
CA GLU A 308 14.06 -13.88 16.86
C GLU A 308 14.10 -14.70 15.56
N TYR A 309 14.28 -14.08 14.39
CA TYR A 309 14.48 -14.79 13.11
C TYR A 309 15.79 -15.59 13.07
N LYS A 310 16.69 -15.46 14.07
CA LYS A 310 17.82 -16.40 14.27
C LYS A 310 17.37 -17.83 14.53
N THR A 311 16.11 -18.03 14.91
CA THR A 311 15.49 -19.36 15.13
C THR A 311 14.46 -19.70 14.05
N TYR A 312 14.47 -18.97 12.92
CA TYR A 312 13.49 -19.12 11.85
C TYR A 312 13.38 -20.56 11.34
N SER A 313 12.13 -21.00 11.15
CA SER A 313 11.81 -22.30 10.55
C SER A 313 10.75 -22.13 9.47
N LYS A 314 11.08 -22.54 8.23
CA LYS A 314 10.15 -22.52 7.10
C LYS A 314 8.88 -23.37 7.30
N VAL A 315 8.92 -24.33 8.22
CA VAL A 315 7.78 -25.22 8.53
C VAL A 315 6.69 -24.47 9.30
N GLN A 316 7.06 -23.45 10.07
CA GLN A 316 6.14 -22.71 10.92
C GLN A 316 5.68 -21.42 10.25
N TRP A 317 4.67 -21.53 9.38
CA TRP A 317 4.20 -20.43 8.52
C TRP A 317 3.99 -19.08 9.22
N ALA A 318 3.22 -19.07 10.31
CA ALA A 318 2.80 -17.83 10.97
C ALA A 318 3.63 -17.47 12.22
N TYR A 319 4.59 -18.31 12.60
CA TYR A 319 5.16 -18.25 13.95
C TYR A 319 5.99 -16.98 14.15
N HIS A 320 7.01 -16.76 13.32
CA HIS A 320 7.84 -15.56 13.41
C HIS A 320 7.10 -14.29 12.98
N SER A 321 6.10 -14.39 12.11
CA SER A 321 5.37 -13.24 11.59
C SER A 321 4.28 -12.73 12.54
N THR A 322 3.68 -13.59 13.36
CA THR A 322 2.42 -13.25 14.04
C THR A 322 2.38 -13.70 15.52
N ILE A 323 2.95 -14.87 15.85
CA ILE A 323 2.99 -15.39 17.23
C ILE A 323 4.14 -14.78 18.05
N VAL A 324 5.36 -14.79 17.51
CA VAL A 324 6.53 -14.19 18.15
C VAL A 324 6.31 -12.72 18.54
N PRO A 325 5.77 -11.82 17.68
CA PRO A 325 5.52 -10.46 18.12
C PRO A 325 4.49 -10.37 19.25
N ASN A 326 3.49 -11.26 19.33
CA ASN A 326 2.57 -11.31 20.48
C ASN A 326 3.30 -11.68 21.78
N LEU A 327 4.16 -12.71 21.75
CA LEU A 327 4.96 -13.10 22.92
C LEU A 327 5.91 -11.98 23.36
N LEU A 328 6.48 -11.26 22.40
CA LEU A 328 7.35 -10.11 22.68
C LEU A 328 6.58 -8.91 23.22
N SER A 329 5.34 -8.67 22.79
CA SER A 329 4.52 -7.57 23.34
C SER A 329 4.14 -7.81 24.79
N GLU A 330 3.92 -9.05 25.19
CA GLU A 330 3.70 -9.41 26.60
C GLU A 330 4.97 -9.24 27.44
N LYS A 331 6.14 -9.56 26.85
CA LYS A 331 7.44 -9.45 27.54
C LYS A 331 7.99 -8.02 27.60
N TYR A 332 7.67 -7.20 26.61
CA TYR A 332 8.18 -5.83 26.48
C TYR A 332 7.04 -4.84 26.15
N PRO A 333 6.03 -4.71 27.04
CA PRO A 333 4.85 -3.89 26.77
C PRO A 333 5.19 -2.40 26.58
N ASP A 334 6.26 -1.91 27.20
CA ASP A 334 6.68 -0.51 27.08
C ASP A 334 7.27 -0.14 25.71
N LEU A 335 7.60 -1.14 24.89
CA LEU A 335 8.22 -0.92 23.57
C LEU A 335 7.22 -0.92 22.42
N ILE A 336 5.95 -1.22 22.68
CA ILE A 336 4.91 -1.38 21.65
C ILE A 336 3.57 -0.88 22.14
N HIS A 337 2.89 -0.10 21.30
CA HIS A 337 1.45 0.12 21.43
C HIS A 337 0.69 -0.99 20.69
N VAL A 338 -0.27 -1.64 21.36
CA VAL A 338 -1.06 -2.72 20.75
C VAL A 338 -2.50 -2.28 20.60
N GLU A 339 -2.94 -2.18 19.36
CA GLU A 339 -4.34 -1.93 19.00
C GLU A 339 -5.21 -3.18 19.18
N ASN A 340 -6.43 -2.98 19.69
CA ASN A 340 -7.35 -4.09 19.93
C ASN A 340 -8.19 -4.40 18.69
N LYS A 341 -7.60 -5.18 17.78
CA LYS A 341 -8.29 -5.77 16.62
C LYS A 341 -8.89 -4.73 15.65
N THR A 342 -8.29 -3.54 15.57
CA THR A 342 -8.77 -2.45 14.70
C THR A 342 -8.10 -2.42 13.32
N PHE A 343 -7.06 -3.23 13.09
CA PHE A 343 -6.38 -3.28 11.78
C PHE A 343 -6.92 -4.38 10.87
N VAL A 344 -7.37 -5.52 11.40
CA VAL A 344 -7.64 -6.70 10.56
C VAL A 344 -8.95 -7.42 10.89
N ARG A 345 -9.98 -6.71 11.36
CA ARG A 345 -11.32 -7.30 11.53
C ARG A 345 -12.24 -6.99 10.36
N PRO A 346 -12.97 -7.97 9.81
CA PRO A 346 -12.99 -9.40 10.17
C PRO A 346 -11.66 -10.10 9.88
N ASN A 347 -11.26 -11.05 10.74
CA ASN A 347 -9.98 -11.77 10.58
C ASN A 347 -10.13 -13.04 9.71
N TYR A 348 -9.03 -13.77 9.52
CA TYR A 348 -8.96 -14.95 8.64
C TYR A 348 -9.90 -16.11 9.01
N THR A 349 -10.47 -16.16 10.22
CA THR A 349 -11.48 -17.17 10.59
C THR A 349 -12.91 -16.69 10.35
N GLN A 350 -13.08 -15.41 10.03
CA GLN A 350 -14.37 -14.72 9.88
C GLN A 350 -14.63 -14.28 8.43
N LEU A 351 -14.06 -14.97 7.45
CA LEU A 351 -14.11 -14.57 6.03
C LEU A 351 -15.52 -14.34 5.48
N ARG A 352 -16.55 -15.04 6.00
CA ARG A 352 -17.95 -14.79 5.62
C ARG A 352 -18.41 -13.36 5.94
N LEU A 353 -17.93 -12.78 7.05
CA LEU A 353 -18.22 -11.39 7.38
C LEU A 353 -17.67 -10.42 6.34
N LEU A 354 -16.58 -10.79 5.66
CA LEU A 354 -15.96 -9.96 4.63
C LEU A 354 -16.62 -10.14 3.26
N PHE A 355 -16.88 -11.39 2.88
CA PHE A 355 -17.24 -11.78 1.52
C PHE A 355 -18.73 -11.96 1.25
N GLU A 356 -19.54 -12.20 2.30
CA GLU A 356 -20.94 -12.61 2.15
C GLU A 356 -21.91 -11.79 3.03
N MET A 357 -21.39 -11.04 4.01
CA MET A 357 -22.20 -10.33 4.98
C MET A 357 -21.76 -8.86 5.08
N ASN A 358 -22.47 -8.11 5.93
CA ASN A 358 -22.23 -6.71 6.18
C ASN A 358 -21.75 -6.52 7.62
N PHE A 359 -20.45 -6.26 7.77
CA PHE A 359 -19.78 -6.07 9.04
C PHE A 359 -19.69 -4.58 9.39
N ASP A 360 -19.95 -4.25 10.66
CA ASP A 360 -19.71 -2.91 11.19
C ASP A 360 -18.22 -2.66 11.38
N TRP A 361 -17.62 -1.99 10.40
CA TRP A 361 -16.22 -1.56 10.42
C TRP A 361 -16.02 -0.12 10.91
N SER A 362 -17.01 0.48 11.58
CA SER A 362 -16.92 1.85 12.13
C SER A 362 -15.75 2.08 13.07
N LYS A 363 -15.23 1.03 13.70
CA LYS A 363 -14.11 1.09 14.66
C LYS A 363 -12.76 0.73 14.03
N ASN A 364 -12.76 0.29 12.78
CA ASN A 364 -11.55 -0.14 12.11
C ASN A 364 -10.74 1.06 11.61
N TYR A 365 -9.43 0.99 11.82
CA TYR A 365 -8.47 1.79 11.08
C TYR A 365 -8.19 1.19 9.71
N ALA A 366 -8.15 -0.14 9.62
CA ALA A 366 -7.90 -0.88 8.40
C ALA A 366 -8.66 -2.21 8.35
N ILE A 367 -8.68 -2.83 7.17
CA ILE A 367 -9.19 -4.19 6.94
C ILE A 367 -8.25 -4.94 6.00
N HIS A 368 -7.82 -6.12 6.42
CA HIS A 368 -7.14 -7.09 5.57
C HIS A 368 -8.17 -7.86 4.73
N LEU A 369 -8.04 -7.84 3.40
CA LEU A 369 -9.03 -8.43 2.51
C LEU A 369 -8.90 -9.94 2.33
N TYR A 370 -7.74 -10.52 2.66
CA TYR A 370 -7.49 -11.96 2.54
C TYR A 370 -7.82 -12.51 1.15
N ILE A 371 -7.46 -11.76 0.10
CA ILE A 371 -7.92 -12.01 -1.27
C ILE A 371 -7.48 -13.39 -1.80
N ARG A 372 -6.46 -14.00 -1.19
CA ARG A 372 -6.04 -15.38 -1.44
C ARG A 372 -7.15 -16.42 -1.24
N PHE A 373 -8.15 -16.11 -0.40
CA PHE A 373 -9.31 -16.97 -0.14
C PHE A 373 -10.57 -16.52 -0.88
N TYR A 374 -10.49 -15.42 -1.64
CA TYR A 374 -11.62 -14.88 -2.37
C TYR A 374 -11.55 -15.26 -3.85
N LYS A 375 -12.65 -15.81 -4.36
CA LYS A 375 -12.69 -16.39 -5.73
C LYS A 375 -12.92 -15.36 -6.83
N PHE A 376 -13.44 -14.19 -6.47
CA PHE A 376 -13.87 -13.18 -7.42
C PHE A 376 -12.88 -12.01 -7.44
N ILE A 377 -12.62 -11.48 -8.63
CA ILE A 377 -11.88 -10.23 -8.82
C ILE A 377 -12.91 -9.21 -9.30
N HIS A 378 -13.13 -8.18 -8.48
CA HIS A 378 -14.04 -7.08 -8.76
C HIS A 378 -13.38 -5.98 -9.59
N ASP A 379 -14.19 -5.04 -10.07
CA ASP A 379 -13.76 -3.87 -10.82
C ASP A 379 -14.52 -2.59 -10.38
N PHE A 380 -14.33 -1.49 -11.11
CA PHE A 380 -15.00 -0.23 -10.80
C PHE A 380 -16.53 -0.27 -10.99
N ASN A 381 -17.05 -1.20 -11.79
CA ASN A 381 -18.47 -1.26 -12.15
C ASN A 381 -19.25 -2.13 -11.18
N ASP A 382 -18.78 -3.35 -10.89
CA ASP A 382 -19.53 -4.28 -10.05
C ASP A 382 -19.53 -3.88 -8.57
N ILE A 383 -18.45 -3.24 -8.09
CA ILE A 383 -18.31 -2.80 -6.71
C ILE A 383 -19.34 -1.75 -6.30
N ARG A 384 -19.90 -1.03 -7.29
CA ARG A 384 -21.00 -0.07 -7.11
C ARG A 384 -22.23 -0.72 -6.51
N TYR A 385 -22.44 -2.01 -6.77
CA TYR A 385 -23.65 -2.74 -6.43
C TYR A 385 -23.41 -3.96 -5.51
N LEU A 386 -22.16 -4.24 -5.17
CA LEU A 386 -21.81 -5.38 -4.33
C LEU A 386 -22.22 -5.13 -2.87
N ASN A 387 -23.32 -5.75 -2.43
CA ASN A 387 -23.83 -5.62 -1.06
C ASN A 387 -23.13 -6.60 -0.10
N THR A 388 -21.85 -6.32 0.17
CA THR A 388 -21.01 -7.04 1.14
C THR A 388 -20.06 -6.07 1.82
N THR A 389 -19.37 -6.51 2.88
CA THR A 389 -18.32 -5.73 3.54
C THR A 389 -17.23 -5.31 2.56
N ILE A 390 -16.68 -6.21 1.73
CA ILE A 390 -15.65 -5.84 0.75
C ILE A 390 -16.15 -4.79 -0.25
N GLY A 391 -17.42 -4.89 -0.67
CA GLY A 391 -18.07 -3.88 -1.51
C GLY A 391 -18.17 -2.52 -0.81
N SER A 392 -18.63 -2.50 0.43
CA SER A 392 -18.77 -1.26 1.23
C SER A 392 -17.43 -0.58 1.50
N VAL A 393 -16.37 -1.35 1.77
CA VAL A 393 -15.01 -0.85 1.98
C VAL A 393 -14.49 -0.22 0.69
N ALA A 394 -14.68 -0.87 -0.44
CA ALA A 394 -14.20 -0.36 -1.71
C ALA A 394 -14.94 0.93 -2.13
N ARG A 395 -16.26 1.00 -1.96
CA ARG A 395 -17.03 2.24 -2.18
C ARG A 395 -16.63 3.35 -1.23
N HIS A 396 -16.26 3.04 0.02
CA HIS A 396 -15.75 4.03 0.97
C HIS A 396 -14.43 4.64 0.46
N VAL A 397 -13.50 3.80 -0.01
CA VAL A 397 -12.24 4.27 -0.58
C VAL A 397 -12.47 5.08 -1.87
N LEU A 398 -13.30 4.60 -2.80
CA LEU A 398 -13.52 5.23 -4.10
C LEU A 398 -14.37 6.51 -3.99
N TYR A 399 -15.49 6.44 -3.27
CA TYR A 399 -16.56 7.43 -3.31
C TYR A 399 -16.82 8.13 -1.96
N GLY A 400 -16.16 7.69 -0.88
CA GLY A 400 -16.40 8.24 0.46
C GLY A 400 -17.72 7.80 1.09
N SER A 401 -18.35 6.74 0.56
CA SER A 401 -19.62 6.19 1.04
C SER A 401 -19.56 4.68 1.14
N LYS A 402 -20.13 4.10 2.21
CA LYS A 402 -20.30 2.64 2.37
C LYS A 402 -21.51 2.08 1.60
N GLU A 403 -22.45 2.96 1.25
CA GLU A 403 -23.74 2.62 0.66
C GLU A 403 -23.61 2.24 -0.82
N LEU A 404 -24.58 1.51 -1.35
CA LEU A 404 -24.62 1.16 -2.76
C LEU A 404 -24.68 2.42 -3.62
N CYS A 405 -24.23 2.32 -4.86
CA CYS A 405 -24.36 3.41 -5.81
C CYS A 405 -25.75 3.40 -6.43
N ALA A 406 -26.30 4.59 -6.70
CA ALA A 406 -27.48 4.69 -7.53
C ALA A 406 -27.15 4.13 -8.91
N ASN A 407 -28.02 3.26 -9.42
CA ASN A 407 -28.02 2.94 -10.84
C ASN A 407 -28.04 4.28 -11.58
N ALA A 408 -27.18 4.45 -12.59
CA ALA A 408 -27.35 5.52 -13.55
C ALA A 408 -28.66 5.21 -14.32
N ILE A 409 -29.81 5.57 -13.74
CA ILE A 409 -31.11 5.40 -14.37
C ILE A 409 -31.31 6.62 -15.28
N ASN A 410 -31.10 6.31 -16.56
CA ASN A 410 -31.48 6.98 -17.81
C ASN A 410 -30.57 8.10 -18.31
#